data_AF-A0AAW8G9B4-F1
#
_entry.id   AF-A0AAW8G9B4-F1
#
_cell.length_a   1.000
_cell.length_b   1.000
_cell.length_c   1.000
_cell.angle_alpha   90.00
_cell.angle_beta   90.00
_cell.angle_gamma   90.00
#
_symmetry.space_group_name_H-M   'P 1'
#
loop_
_entity.id
_entity.type
_entity.pdbx_description
1 polymer ?
#
loop_
_entity_poly.entity_id
_entity_poly.type
_entity_poly.pdbx_seq_one_letter_code
_entity_poly.pdbx_strand_id
1 'polypeptide(L)'
;MISRITKKNIVLLSERYNHQVSYYQDIIIVSNKKNIVKIRPDVKDTFLIKYNFEGGIAEIQVQEVEIYDLLMNIFFRKSFEKISINQGTLMNIDDIYDEFGDVKEFSKRLAQLMLKNVKYYDFGGNRTLIQYYKNILILIDDICLAKSNVINLSNDTI
;
A
#
# COMPACT_ATOMS: atom_id res chain seq x y z
N MET A 1 -2.85 3.07 -18.12
CA MET A 1 -1.61 3.69 -17.59
C MET A 1 -1.81 3.87 -16.09
N ILE A 2 -0.82 3.55 -15.25
CA ILE A 2 -0.98 3.72 -13.80
C ILE A 2 -1.15 5.19 -13.43
N SER A 3 -2.13 5.51 -12.59
CA SER A 3 -2.45 6.89 -12.24
C SER A 3 -1.29 7.59 -11.53
N ARG A 4 -1.24 8.94 -11.65
CA ARG A 4 -0.24 9.76 -10.96
C ARG A 4 -0.30 9.59 -9.45
N ILE A 5 -1.51 9.49 -8.89
CA ILE A 5 -1.75 9.29 -7.46
C ILE A 5 -1.16 7.95 -7.04
N THR A 6 -1.41 6.88 -7.79
CA THR A 6 -0.88 5.55 -7.48
C THR A 6 0.64 5.51 -7.55
N LYS A 7 1.27 6.15 -8.55
CA LYS A 7 2.74 6.29 -8.58
C LYS A 7 3.27 6.97 -7.32
N LYS A 8 2.65 8.08 -6.91
CA LYS A 8 3.04 8.82 -5.70
C LYS A 8 2.89 7.95 -4.45
N ASN A 9 1.78 7.24 -4.33
CA ASN A 9 1.51 6.35 -3.20
C ASN A 9 2.52 5.19 -3.15
N ILE A 10 2.86 4.57 -4.29
CA ILE A 10 3.89 3.52 -4.36
C ILE A 10 5.23 4.04 -3.86
N VAL A 11 5.64 5.26 -4.23
CA VAL A 11 6.89 5.88 -3.75
C VAL A 11 6.87 6.04 -2.24
N LEU A 12 5.81 6.61 -1.68
CA LEU A 12 5.67 6.85 -0.25
C LEU A 12 5.61 5.54 0.55
N LEU A 13 4.86 4.56 0.05
CA LEU A 13 4.76 3.23 0.64
C LEU A 13 6.12 2.51 0.61
N SER A 14 6.83 2.56 -0.52
CA SER A 14 8.16 1.97 -0.65
C SER A 14 9.17 2.63 0.29
N GLU A 15 9.16 3.96 0.39
CA GLU A 15 10.01 4.69 1.33
C GLU A 15 9.75 4.26 2.78
N ARG A 16 8.47 4.14 3.18
CA ARG A 16 8.06 3.69 4.52
C ARG A 16 8.62 2.31 4.89
N TYR A 17 8.75 1.41 3.92
CA TYR A 17 9.20 0.03 4.14
C TYR A 17 10.63 -0.25 3.66
N ASN A 18 11.41 0.81 3.42
CA ASN A 18 12.83 0.75 3.02
C ASN A 18 13.06 0.05 1.67
N HIS A 19 12.22 0.38 0.68
CA HIS A 19 12.40 0.03 -0.71
C HIS A 19 12.68 1.27 -1.55
N GLN A 20 13.57 1.11 -2.52
CA GLN A 20 13.84 2.10 -3.55
C GLN A 20 12.86 1.91 -4.71
N VAL A 21 12.44 3.03 -5.31
CA VAL A 21 11.61 3.04 -6.51
C VAL A 21 12.41 3.62 -7.66
N SER A 22 12.42 2.92 -8.79
CA SER A 22 12.97 3.42 -10.05
C SER A 22 11.95 3.25 -11.17
N TYR A 23 12.07 4.09 -12.19
CA TYR A 23 11.18 4.11 -13.34
C TYR A 23 11.98 3.83 -14.61
N TYR A 24 11.52 2.87 -15.39
CA TYR A 24 12.10 2.56 -16.70
C TYR A 24 10.97 2.43 -17.71
N GLN A 25 10.84 3.42 -18.60
CA GLN A 25 9.72 3.53 -19.53
C GLN A 25 8.38 3.53 -18.78
N ASP A 26 7.52 2.53 -19.01
CA ASP A 26 6.22 2.32 -18.37
C ASP A 26 6.29 1.37 -17.16
N ILE A 27 7.49 0.92 -16.78
CA ILE A 27 7.72 -0.03 -15.69
C ILE A 27 8.13 0.72 -14.41
N ILE A 28 7.46 0.39 -13.31
CA ILE A 28 7.88 0.77 -11.96
C ILE A 28 8.62 -0.41 -11.35
N ILE A 29 9.83 -0.16 -10.84
CA ILE A 29 10.63 -1.17 -10.15
C ILE A 29 10.75 -0.75 -8.69
N VAL A 30 10.25 -1.59 -7.80
CA VAL A 30 10.34 -1.43 -6.35
C VAL A 30 11.30 -2.48 -5.81
N SER A 31 12.36 -2.08 -5.11
CA SER A 31 13.38 -3.05 -4.67
C SER A 31 14.09 -2.69 -3.39
N ASN A 32 14.61 -3.71 -2.70
CA ASN A 32 15.59 -3.57 -1.64
C ASN A 32 16.57 -4.76 -1.71
N LYS A 33 17.37 -5.01 -0.67
CA LYS A 33 18.33 -6.13 -0.63
C LYS A 33 17.68 -7.51 -0.80
N LYS A 34 16.38 -7.64 -0.49
CA LYS A 34 15.63 -8.91 -0.49
C LYS A 34 14.64 -8.98 -1.65
N ASN A 35 13.86 -7.93 -1.84
CA ASN A 35 12.69 -7.92 -2.71
C ASN A 35 13.00 -7.15 -4.00
N ILE A 36 12.54 -7.67 -5.13
CA ILE A 36 12.52 -7.00 -6.43
C ILE A 36 11.13 -7.20 -7.01
N VAL A 37 10.39 -6.12 -7.21
CA VAL A 37 9.04 -6.10 -7.74
C VAL A 37 9.02 -5.21 -8.98
N LYS A 38 8.44 -5.70 -10.07
CA LYS A 38 8.25 -4.96 -11.32
C LYS A 38 6.76 -4.85 -11.60
N ILE A 39 6.28 -3.63 -11.78
CA ILE A 39 4.88 -3.32 -12.07
C ILE A 39 4.83 -2.69 -13.45
N ARG A 40 4.06 -3.27 -14.37
CA ARG A 40 3.85 -2.70 -15.70
C ARG A 40 2.37 -2.74 -16.08
N PRO A 41 1.88 -1.79 -16.89
CA PRO A 41 0.57 -1.89 -17.49
C PRO A 41 0.42 -3.19 -18.29
N ASP A 42 -0.80 -3.74 -18.29
CA ASP A 42 -1.19 -4.89 -19.09
C ASP A 42 -2.53 -4.59 -19.81
N VAL A 43 -3.24 -5.60 -20.28
CA VAL A 43 -4.53 -5.45 -20.97
C VAL A 43 -5.66 -4.96 -20.04
N LYS A 44 -6.58 -4.14 -20.58
CA LYS A 44 -7.87 -3.78 -19.93
C LYS A 44 -7.75 -3.28 -18.48
N ASP A 45 -6.98 -2.21 -18.27
CA ASP A 45 -6.85 -1.54 -16.97
C ASP A 45 -6.29 -2.43 -15.84
N THR A 46 -5.59 -3.51 -16.22
CA THR A 46 -4.84 -4.35 -15.30
C THR A 46 -3.34 -4.05 -15.36
N PHE A 47 -2.63 -4.55 -14.35
CA PHE A 47 -1.19 -4.44 -14.21
C PHE A 47 -0.61 -5.83 -14.01
N LEU A 48 0.48 -6.11 -14.71
CA LEU A 48 1.27 -7.30 -14.46
C LEU A 48 2.35 -6.98 -13.44
N ILE A 49 2.31 -7.68 -12.31
CA ILE A 49 3.31 -7.58 -11.26
C ILE A 49 4.17 -8.83 -11.27
N LYS A 50 5.48 -8.65 -11.47
CA LYS A 50 6.49 -9.71 -11.32
C LYS A 50 7.28 -9.49 -10.04
N TYR A 51 7.50 -10.52 -9.24
CA TYR A 51 8.35 -10.42 -8.06
C TYR A 51 9.14 -11.69 -7.79
N ASN A 52 10.27 -11.56 -7.09
CA ASN A 52 11.11 -12.68 -6.74
C ASN A 52 10.59 -13.42 -5.50
N PHE A 53 10.70 -14.74 -5.50
CA PHE A 53 10.43 -15.64 -4.37
C PHE A 53 11.47 -16.78 -4.40
N GLU A 54 11.44 -17.70 -3.44
CA GLU A 54 12.47 -18.73 -3.27
C GLU A 54 12.60 -19.64 -4.51
N GLY A 55 11.48 -19.96 -5.16
CA GLY A 55 11.43 -20.77 -6.38
C GLY A 55 11.59 -20.00 -7.70
N GLY A 56 11.96 -18.71 -7.67
CA GLY A 56 12.22 -17.92 -8.87
C GLY A 56 11.39 -16.63 -8.96
N ILE A 57 10.65 -16.45 -10.05
CA ILE A 57 9.85 -15.24 -10.31
C ILE A 57 8.38 -15.63 -10.41
N ALA A 58 7.55 -14.99 -9.60
CA ALA A 58 6.10 -15.09 -9.69
C ALA A 58 5.56 -13.94 -10.54
N GLU A 59 4.46 -14.21 -11.25
CA GLU A 59 3.74 -13.23 -12.06
C GLU A 59 2.27 -13.23 -11.66
N ILE A 60 1.71 -12.06 -11.40
CA ILE A 60 0.31 -11.89 -10.99
C ILE A 60 -0.27 -10.68 -11.74
N GLN A 61 -1.46 -10.86 -12.31
CA GLN A 61 -2.22 -9.78 -12.93
C GLN A 61 -3.21 -9.21 -11.91
N VAL A 62 -3.26 -7.89 -11.76
CA VAL A 62 -4.04 -7.20 -10.73
C VAL A 62 -4.70 -5.94 -11.26
N GLN A 63 -5.76 -5.48 -10.61
CA GLN A 63 -6.29 -4.12 -10.82
C GLN A 63 -5.42 -3.07 -10.12
N GLU A 64 -5.54 -1.80 -10.52
CA GLU A 64 -4.75 -0.71 -9.91
C GLU A 64 -4.90 -0.66 -8.38
N VAL A 65 -6.13 -0.86 -7.89
CA VAL A 65 -6.46 -0.82 -6.47
C VAL A 65 -5.83 -1.95 -5.65
N GLU A 66 -5.47 -3.05 -6.30
CA GLU A 66 -4.90 -4.24 -5.66
C GLU A 66 -3.36 -4.20 -5.58
N ILE A 67 -2.73 -3.21 -6.25
CA ILE A 67 -1.28 -3.04 -6.24
C ILE A 67 -0.76 -2.87 -4.81
N TYR A 68 -1.48 -2.11 -3.97
CA TYR A 68 -1.06 -1.84 -2.60
C TYR A 68 -1.09 -3.09 -1.73
N ASP A 69 -2.16 -3.89 -1.83
CA ASP A 69 -2.30 -5.16 -1.11
C ASP A 69 -1.12 -6.09 -1.43
N LEU A 70 -0.83 -6.28 -2.72
CA LEU A 70 0.27 -7.14 -3.14
C LEU A 70 1.63 -6.61 -2.67
N LEU A 71 1.86 -5.30 -2.74
CA LEU A 71 3.10 -4.69 -2.26
C LEU A 71 3.27 -4.89 -0.75
N MET A 72 2.23 -4.65 0.05
CA MET A 72 2.29 -4.84 1.49
C MET A 72 2.56 -6.30 1.86
N ASN A 73 1.88 -7.24 1.21
CA ASN A 73 2.14 -8.66 1.43
C ASN A 73 3.59 -9.05 1.07
N ILE A 74 4.17 -8.48 0.00
CA ILE A 74 5.59 -8.68 -0.34
C ILE A 74 6.53 -7.99 0.66
N PHE A 75 6.15 -6.84 1.22
CA PHE A 75 7.00 -6.08 2.15
C PHE A 75 7.05 -6.73 3.53
N PHE A 76 5.96 -7.37 3.96
CA PHE A 76 5.83 -7.97 5.28
C PHE A 76 6.10 -9.47 5.36
N ARG A 77 6.28 -10.16 4.21
CA ARG A 77 6.58 -11.60 4.19
C ARG A 77 7.78 -11.96 5.06
N LYS A 78 7.64 -13.03 5.84
CA LYS A 78 8.68 -13.50 6.77
C LYS A 78 9.73 -14.35 6.07
N SER A 79 9.31 -15.10 5.04
CA SER A 79 10.16 -15.90 4.17
C SER A 79 9.97 -15.46 2.72
N PHE A 80 10.71 -16.06 1.79
CA PHE A 80 10.58 -15.78 0.35
C PHE A 80 9.46 -16.63 -0.26
N GLU A 81 8.31 -16.74 0.42
CA GLU A 81 7.15 -17.43 -0.12
C GLU A 81 6.53 -16.68 -1.30
N LYS A 82 5.76 -17.44 -2.09
CA LYS A 82 4.83 -16.90 -3.06
C LYS A 82 3.66 -16.26 -2.30
N ILE A 83 3.29 -15.06 -2.72
CA ILE A 83 2.23 -14.26 -2.13
C ILE A 83 0.93 -14.45 -2.91
N SER A 84 -0.17 -14.58 -2.18
CA SER A 84 -1.54 -14.47 -2.69
C SER A 84 -2.10 -13.07 -2.43
N ILE A 85 -3.02 -12.64 -3.27
CA ILE A 85 -3.82 -11.44 -3.05
C ILE A 85 -4.98 -11.81 -2.11
N ASN A 86 -5.26 -10.94 -1.15
CA ASN A 86 -6.39 -11.14 -0.26
C ASN A 86 -7.70 -11.11 -1.06
N GLN A 87 -8.63 -12.03 -0.80
CA GLN A 87 -9.87 -12.14 -1.59
C GLN A 87 -10.99 -11.21 -1.09
N GLY A 88 -10.75 -10.50 0.02
CA GLY A 88 -11.73 -9.61 0.63
C GLY A 88 -11.95 -8.29 -0.11
N THR A 89 -12.78 -7.46 0.51
CA THR A 89 -13.03 -6.09 0.07
C THR A 89 -11.81 -5.21 0.30
N LEU A 90 -11.64 -4.20 -0.56
CA LEU A 90 -10.62 -3.17 -0.36
C LEU A 90 -10.99 -2.34 0.86
N MET A 91 -10.07 -2.25 1.83
CA MET A 91 -10.28 -1.40 2.99
C MET A 91 -10.37 0.07 2.58
N ASN A 92 -11.20 0.81 3.30
CA ASN A 92 -11.53 2.19 3.05
C ASN A 92 -11.65 2.95 4.38
N ILE A 93 -12.17 4.18 4.34
CA ILE A 93 -12.30 5.02 5.53
C ILE A 93 -13.30 4.42 6.52
N ASP A 94 -14.28 3.64 6.04
CA ASP A 94 -15.29 3.05 6.90
C ASP A 94 -14.73 1.99 7.84
N ASP A 95 -13.69 1.26 7.41
CA ASP A 95 -12.95 0.33 8.28
C ASP A 95 -12.23 1.06 9.43
N ILE A 96 -11.97 2.37 9.31
CA ILE A 96 -11.43 3.20 10.39
C ILE A 96 -12.54 3.55 11.39
N TYR A 97 -13.78 3.78 10.92
CA TYR A 97 -14.93 4.00 11.81
C TYR A 97 -15.18 2.77 12.70
N ASP A 98 -15.13 1.59 12.10
CA ASP A 98 -15.35 0.32 12.80
C ASP A 98 -14.27 0.03 13.84
N GLU A 99 -13.01 0.43 13.59
CA GLU A 99 -11.89 0.17 14.48
C GLU A 99 -11.87 1.09 15.71
N PHE A 100 -12.13 2.39 15.54
CA PHE A 100 -11.98 3.37 16.63
C PHE A 100 -13.29 3.78 17.31
N GLY A 101 -14.46 3.59 16.67
CA GLY A 101 -15.76 3.99 17.18
C GLY A 101 -16.01 5.51 17.26
N ASP A 102 -15.01 6.32 17.64
CA ASP A 102 -15.05 7.79 17.65
C ASP A 102 -14.10 8.40 16.61
N VAL A 103 -14.63 8.63 15.41
CA VAL A 103 -13.83 9.21 14.32
C VAL A 103 -13.63 10.71 14.43
N LYS A 104 -14.32 11.40 15.35
CA LYS A 104 -13.99 12.81 15.63
C LYS A 104 -12.60 12.90 16.27
N GLU A 105 -12.29 11.99 17.19
CA GLU A 105 -10.97 11.95 17.80
C GLU A 105 -9.89 11.57 16.78
N PHE A 106 -10.14 10.53 15.98
CA PHE A 106 -9.21 10.13 14.90
C PHE A 106 -8.93 11.30 13.93
N SER A 107 -9.99 11.93 13.42
CA SER A 107 -9.89 13.04 12.46
C SER A 107 -9.15 14.23 13.06
N LYS A 108 -9.44 14.58 14.34
CA LYS A 108 -8.75 15.65 15.05
C LYS A 108 -7.26 15.34 15.21
N ARG A 109 -6.92 14.11 15.56
CA ARG A 109 -5.53 13.67 15.71
C ARG A 109 -4.80 13.69 14.36
N LEU A 110 -5.42 13.17 13.31
CA LEU A 110 -4.87 13.20 11.95
C LEU A 110 -4.59 14.64 11.49
N ALA A 111 -5.55 15.55 11.69
CA ALA A 111 -5.37 16.96 11.36
C ALA A 111 -4.19 17.59 12.13
N GLN A 112 -4.02 17.26 13.42
CA GLN A 112 -2.87 17.74 14.19
C GLN A 112 -1.54 17.19 13.67
N LEU A 113 -1.48 15.93 13.26
CA LEU A 113 -0.28 15.33 12.68
C LEU A 113 0.12 16.04 11.38
N MET A 114 -0.87 16.35 10.52
CA MET A 114 -0.67 17.10 9.28
C MET A 114 -0.18 18.52 9.56
N LEU A 115 -0.84 19.25 10.48
CA LEU A 115 -0.44 20.62 10.86
C LEU A 115 0.98 20.69 11.44
N LYS A 116 1.39 19.66 12.19
CA LYS A 116 2.72 19.57 12.79
C LYS A 116 3.79 19.00 11.84
N ASN A 117 3.44 18.70 10.58
CA ASN A 117 4.34 18.05 9.61
C ASN A 117 4.98 16.75 10.16
N VAL A 118 4.24 15.99 10.95
CA VAL A 118 4.70 14.69 11.44
C VAL A 118 4.85 13.77 10.23
N LYS A 119 5.99 13.09 10.10
CA LYS A 119 6.25 12.18 8.97
C LYS A 119 5.65 10.80 9.16
N TYR A 120 5.53 10.32 10.38
CA TYR A 120 5.01 8.99 10.68
C TYR A 120 4.28 9.00 12.02
N TYR A 121 3.15 8.31 12.06
CA TYR A 121 2.43 8.04 13.29
C TYR A 121 1.74 6.68 13.16
N ASP A 122 1.89 5.84 14.17
CA ASP A 122 1.17 4.57 14.26
C ASP A 122 -0.08 4.76 15.12
N PHE A 123 -1.26 4.58 14.52
CA PHE A 123 -2.51 4.59 15.29
C PHE A 123 -2.79 3.22 15.93
N GLY A 124 -2.09 2.17 15.51
CA GLY A 124 -2.43 0.80 15.86
C GLY A 124 -3.77 0.38 15.24
N GLY A 125 -4.43 -0.54 15.94
CA GLY A 125 -5.69 -1.18 15.55
C GLY A 125 -5.69 -2.63 16.01
N ASN A 126 -6.88 -3.20 16.18
CA ASN A 126 -7.06 -4.60 16.55
C ASN A 126 -7.16 -5.51 15.33
N ARG A 127 -7.88 -5.07 14.28
CA ARG A 127 -8.03 -5.80 13.02
C ARG A 127 -7.44 -5.00 11.86
N THR A 128 -7.74 -3.70 11.84
CA THR A 128 -7.23 -2.80 10.82
C THR A 128 -6.08 -1.99 11.43
N LEU A 129 -4.84 -2.34 11.10
CA LEU A 129 -3.68 -1.55 11.50
C LEU A 129 -3.61 -0.28 10.65
N ILE A 130 -3.63 0.87 11.31
CA ILE A 130 -3.72 2.17 10.65
C ILE A 130 -2.44 2.95 10.90
N GLN A 131 -1.72 3.25 9.82
CA GLN A 131 -0.49 4.03 9.87
C GLN A 131 -0.63 5.29 9.04
N TYR A 132 -0.19 6.41 9.59
CA TYR A 132 0.00 7.64 8.84
C TYR A 132 1.46 7.77 8.46
N TYR A 133 1.70 8.03 7.17
CA TYR A 133 3.04 8.31 6.66
C TYR A 133 2.99 9.50 5.70
N LYS A 134 3.57 10.63 6.10
CA LYS A 134 3.60 11.91 5.37
C LYS A 134 2.23 12.43 4.98
N ASN A 135 1.65 11.95 3.89
CA ASN A 135 0.36 12.38 3.36
C ASN A 135 -0.46 11.20 2.84
N ILE A 136 -0.17 9.99 3.33
CA ILE A 136 -0.96 8.79 3.07
C ILE A 136 -1.39 8.15 4.39
N LEU A 137 -2.57 7.54 4.39
CA LEU A 137 -2.96 6.51 5.36
C LEU A 137 -2.71 5.15 4.72
N ILE A 138 -2.05 4.27 5.47
CA ILE A 138 -1.81 2.89 5.11
C ILE A 138 -2.73 2.06 6.01
N LEU A 139 -3.66 1.35 5.39
CA LEU A 139 -4.59 0.43 6.04
C LEU A 139 -4.09 -0.98 5.77
N ILE A 140 -3.70 -1.70 6.83
CA ILE A 140 -3.19 -3.07 6.75
C ILE A 140 -4.15 -3.98 7.51
N ASP A 141 -4.61 -5.04 6.85
CA ASP A 141 -5.44 -6.05 7.49
C ASP A 141 -4.53 -7.17 8.00
N ASP A 142 -4.41 -7.27 9.32
CA ASP A 142 -3.46 -8.17 9.96
C ASP A 142 -3.90 -9.65 9.95
N ILE A 143 -5.20 -9.89 9.75
CA ILE A 143 -5.81 -11.23 9.65
C ILE A 143 -6.11 -11.69 8.22
N CYS A 144 -5.74 -10.90 7.20
CA CYS A 144 -5.85 -11.25 5.77
C CYS A 144 -7.27 -11.59 5.26
N LEU A 145 -8.31 -11.05 5.89
CA LEU A 145 -9.70 -11.07 5.44
C LEU A 145 -10.07 -9.97 4.44
N ALA A 146 -9.32 -8.87 4.36
CA ALA A 146 -9.55 -7.71 3.51
C ALA A 146 -8.28 -7.34 2.72
N LYS A 147 -8.46 -6.63 1.61
CA LYS A 147 -7.34 -6.09 0.83
C LYS A 147 -6.83 -4.82 1.48
N SER A 148 -5.53 -4.81 1.78
CA SER A 148 -4.84 -3.66 2.31
C SER A 148 -4.85 -2.51 1.31
N ASN A 149 -4.93 -1.26 1.79
CA ASN A 149 -5.12 -0.09 0.94
C ASN A 149 -4.25 1.10 1.37
N VAL A 150 -4.04 2.04 0.45
CA VAL A 150 -3.38 3.31 0.69
C VAL A 150 -4.31 4.45 0.28
N ILE A 151 -4.72 5.27 1.26
CA ILE A 151 -5.55 6.45 1.04
C ILE A 151 -4.65 7.67 0.97
N ASN A 152 -4.76 8.42 -0.13
CA ASN A 152 -4.04 9.66 -0.32
C ASN A 152 -4.76 10.81 0.39
N LEU A 153 -4.06 11.53 1.27
CA LEU A 153 -4.58 12.69 2.01
C LEU A 153 -4.14 14.04 1.42
N SER A 154 -3.28 14.05 0.40
CA SER A 154 -2.94 15.33 -0.26
C SER A 154 -4.09 15.80 -1.12
N ASN A 155 -4.32 17.12 -1.14
CA ASN A 155 -5.20 17.80 -2.09
C ASN A 155 -4.67 17.77 -3.54
N ASP A 156 -3.85 16.77 -3.89
CA ASP A 156 -3.44 16.54 -5.27
C ASP A 156 -4.67 16.04 -6.01
N THR A 157 -5.48 16.99 -6.50
CA THR A 157 -6.71 16.77 -7.26
C THR A 157 -6.50 15.76 -8.38
N ILE A 158 -7.48 14.84 -8.48
CA ILE A 158 -7.85 14.14 -9.73
C ILE A 158 -7.97 15.15 -10.87
#